data_AF-A0A7Y7ZYR1-F1
#
_entry.id   AF-A0A7Y7ZYR1-F1
#
_cell.length_a   1.000
_cell.length_b   1.000
_cell.length_c   1.000
_cell.angle_alpha   90.00
_cell.angle_beta   90.00
_cell.angle_gamma   90.00
#
_symmetry.space_group_name_H-M   'P 1'
#
loop_
_entity.id
_entity.type
_entity.pdbx_description
1 polymer ?
#
loop_
_entity_poly.entity_id
_entity_poly.type
_entity_poly.pdbx_seq_one_letter_code
_entity_poly.pdbx_strand_id
1 'polypeptide(L)' 'MPNWKAKGWKNSNKKPVEHRELWEQIDQFIQQREVTFIWVGGHTGNPGNEEADTLACRGANGERVYELTMASAQT' A
#
# COMPACT_ATOMS: atom_id res chain seq x y z
N MET A 1 11.27 4.68 -8.36
CA MET A 1 12.31 4.29 -7.37
C MET A 1 13.72 4.28 -7.97
N PRO A 2 14.37 5.45 -8.11
CA PRO A 2 15.57 5.59 -8.94
C PRO A 2 16.78 4.80 -8.42
N ASN A 3 17.09 4.90 -7.12
CA ASN A 3 18.30 4.30 -6.54
C ASN A 3 18.27 2.77 -6.51
N TRP A 4 17.12 2.15 -6.22
CA TRP A 4 17.00 0.70 -6.27
C TRP A 4 17.11 0.17 -7.69
N LYS A 5 16.45 0.81 -8.67
CA LYS A 5 16.57 0.43 -10.09
C LYS A 5 18.02 0.55 -10.58
N ALA A 6 18.71 1.65 -10.26
CA ALA A 6 20.12 1.85 -10.62
C ALA A 6 21.05 0.79 -10.00
N LYS A 7 20.73 0.26 -8.82
CA LYS A 7 21.49 -0.80 -8.14
C LYS A 7 21.00 -2.21 -8.48
N GLY A 8 20.14 -2.38 -9.49
CA GLY A 8 19.59 -3.68 -9.87
C GLY A 8 18.76 -4.35 -8.77
N TRP A 9 17.98 -3.55 -8.02
CA TRP A 9 17.15 -3.97 -6.90
C TRP A 9 17.92 -4.62 -5.74
N LYS A 10 19.10 -4.08 -5.44
CA LYS A 10 19.94 -4.51 -4.31
C LYS A 10 20.05 -3.43 -3.23
N ASN A 11 20.05 -3.86 -1.96
CA ASN A 11 20.29 -3.01 -0.80
C ASN A 11 21.81 -2.73 -0.63
N SER A 12 22.17 -1.97 0.41
CA SER A 12 23.57 -1.63 0.73
C SER A 12 24.46 -2.86 0.96
N ASN A 13 23.88 -3.96 1.43
CA ASN A 13 24.55 -5.24 1.66
C ASN A 13 24.61 -6.14 0.41
N LYS A 14 24.29 -5.60 -0.78
CA LYS A 14 24.22 -6.33 -2.07
C LYS A 14 23.21 -7.47 -2.12
N LYS A 15 22.31 -7.57 -1.15
CA LYS A 15 21.19 -8.51 -1.15
C LYS A 15 20.00 -7.90 -1.90
N PRO A 16 19.07 -8.72 -2.43
CA PRO A 16 17.81 -8.20 -2.96
C PRO A 16 17.10 -7.29 -1.94
N VAL A 17 16.45 -6.24 -2.41
CA VAL A 17 15.55 -5.42 -1.59
C VAL A 17 14.38 -6.29 -1.11
N GLU A 18 13.99 -6.15 0.15
CA GLU A 18 12.84 -6.86 0.71
C GLU A 18 11.55 -6.44 -0.01
N HIS A 19 10.67 -7.42 -0.24
CA HIS A 19 9.39 -7.22 -0.93
C HIS A 19 9.53 -6.59 -2.32
N ARG A 20 10.62 -6.91 -3.04
CA ARG A 20 10.93 -6.37 -4.37
C ARG A 20 9.74 -6.47 -5.33
N GLU A 21 9.04 -7.60 -5.31
CA GLU A 21 7.89 -7.88 -6.16
C GLU A 21 6.74 -6.88 -5.95
N LEU A 22 6.52 -6.40 -4.73
CA LEU A 22 5.52 -5.37 -4.44
C LEU A 22 5.99 -4.01 -4.94
N TRP A 23 7.28 -3.70 -4.72
CA TRP A 23 7.86 -2.44 -5.17
C TRP A 23 7.92 -2.30 -6.69
N GLU A 24 8.19 -3.39 -7.41
CA GLU A 24 8.16 -3.42 -8.88
C GLU A 24 6.75 -3.15 -9.41
N GLN A 25 5.70 -3.73 -8.80
CA GLN A 25 4.31 -3.45 -9.15
C GLN A 25 3.95 -1.98 -8.89
N ILE A 26 4.32 -1.45 -7.71
CA ILE A 26 4.10 -0.03 -7.38
C ILE A 26 4.81 0.88 -8.39
N ASP A 27 6.07 0.60 -8.72
CA ASP A 27 6.85 1.40 -9.69
C ASP A 27 6.23 1.37 -11.09
N GLN A 28 5.63 0.24 -11.52
CA GLN A 28 4.87 0.16 -12.78
C GLN A 28 3.64 1.07 -12.76
N PHE A 29 2.85 1.07 -11.68
CA PHE A 29 1.65 1.90 -11.59
C PHE A 29 1.98 3.39 -11.48
N ILE A 30 3.04 3.76 -10.74
CA ILE A 30 3.48 5.15 -10.62
C ILE A 30 3.93 5.69 -11.98
N GLN A 31 4.62 4.88 -12.80
CA GLN A 31 5.07 5.34 -14.13
C GLN A 31 3.92 5.71 -15.07
N GLN A 32 2.71 5.24 -14.81
CA GLN A 32 1.53 5.46 -15.65
C GLN A 32 0.70 6.69 -15.21
N ARG A 33 1.08 7.37 -14.12
CA ARG A 33 0.27 8.42 -13.48
C ARG A 33 1.14 9.56 -12.96
N GLU A 34 0.57 10.75 -12.87
CA GLU A 34 1.19 11.82 -12.09
C GLU A 34 0.89 11.59 -10.60
N VAL A 35 1.90 11.12 -9.87
CA VAL A 35 1.78 10.79 -8.44
C VAL A 35 2.66 11.73 -7.62
N THR A 36 2.06 12.38 -6.63
CA THR A 36 2.78 13.14 -5.60
C THR A 36 2.63 12.41 -4.27
N PHE A 37 3.76 12.05 -3.66
CA PHE A 37 3.78 11.47 -2.32
C PHE A 37 3.76 12.56 -1.27
N ILE A 38 2.75 12.54 -0.40
CA ILE A 38 2.63 13.46 0.73
C ILE A 38 2.78 12.62 1.99
N TRP A 39 3.81 12.92 2.78
CA TRP A 39 3.95 12.33 4.11
C TRP A 39 3.03 13.09 5.07
N VAL A 40 2.08 12.37 5.67
CA VAL A 40 1.18 12.90 6.69
C VAL A 40 1.61 12.37 8.04
N GLY A 41 1.55 13.22 9.06
CA GLY A 41 1.80 12.79 10.44
C GLY A 41 0.76 11.75 10.87
N GLY A 42 1.20 10.74 11.60
CA GLY A 42 0.29 9.82 12.28
C GLY A 42 -0.46 10.54 13.39
N HIS A 43 -1.70 10.10 13.63
CA HIS A 43 -2.65 10.60 14.63
C HIS A 43 -3.41 11.88 14.22
N THR A 44 -4.66 11.66 13.79
CA THR A 44 -5.77 12.59 13.54
C THR A 44 -5.55 13.77 12.58
N GLY A 45 -6.51 14.00 11.69
CA GLY A 45 -6.57 15.19 10.84
C GLY A 45 -6.52 14.94 9.33
N ASN A 46 -6.51 13.67 8.90
CA ASN A 46 -6.65 13.31 7.49
C ASN A 46 -7.72 12.22 7.35
N PRO A 47 -8.96 12.58 7.01
CA PRO A 47 -10.08 11.63 6.94
C PRO A 47 -9.81 10.43 6.01
N GLY A 48 -9.13 10.64 4.89
CA GLY A 48 -8.79 9.56 3.96
C GLY A 48 -7.76 8.58 4.52
N ASN A 49 -6.78 9.08 5.29
CA ASN A 49 -5.80 8.24 5.97
C ASN A 49 -6.42 7.46 7.14
N GLU A 50 -7.33 8.09 7.90
CA GLU A 50 -8.06 7.47 9.01
C GLU A 50 -8.95 6.31 8.53
N GLU A 51 -9.66 6.49 7.41
CA GLU A 51 -10.46 5.42 6.81
C GLU A 51 -9.57 4.30 6.28
N ALA A 52 -8.44 4.64 5.63
CA ALA A 52 -7.48 3.64 5.15
C ALA A 52 -6.90 2.79 6.31
N ASP A 53 -6.59 3.40 7.44
CA ASP A 53 -6.14 2.71 8.66
C ASP A 53 -7.22 1.77 9.21
N THR A 54 -8.47 2.25 9.28
CA THR A 54 -9.61 1.45 9.72
C THR A 54 -9.79 0.22 8.83
N LEU A 55 -9.77 0.39 7.51
CA LEU A 55 -9.89 -0.71 6.56
C LEU A 55 -8.72 -1.69 6.64
N ALA A 56 -7.49 -1.20 6.83
CA ALA A 56 -6.31 -2.03 7.02
C ALA A 56 -6.42 -2.87 8.32
N CYS A 57 -6.87 -2.27 9.42
CA CYS A 57 -7.10 -2.97 10.69
C CYS A 57 -8.14 -4.09 10.56
N ARG A 58 -9.26 -3.81 9.89
CA ARG A 58 -10.31 -4.81 9.61
C ARG A 58 -9.77 -5.98 8.78
N GLY A 59 -9.02 -5.67 7.72
CA GLY A 59 -8.38 -6.70 6.88
C GLY A 59 -7.38 -7.57 7.64
N ALA A 60 -6.63 -6.98 8.58
CA ALA A 60 -5.72 -7.69 9.48
C ALA A 60 -6.47 -8.60 10.46
N ASN A 61 -7.66 -8.18 10.92
CA ASN A 61 -8.56 -9.00 11.75
C ASN A 61 -9.29 -10.10 10.97
N GLY A 62 -9.02 -10.24 9.67
CA GLY A 62 -9.60 -11.28 8.82
C GLY A 62 -10.92 -10.90 8.17
N GLU A 63 -11.41 -9.67 8.36
CA GLU A 63 -12.59 -9.21 7.65
C GLU A 63 -12.31 -9.14 6.15
N ARG A 64 -13.18 -9.77 5.35
CA ARG A 64 -13.13 -9.73 3.89
C ARG A 64 -14.33 -8.93 3.40
N VAL A 65 -14.07 -7.90 2.59
CA VAL A 65 -15.10 -6.99 2.06
C VAL A 65 -16.24 -7.74 1.36
N TYR A 66 -15.95 -8.89 0.72
CA TYR A 66 -16.94 -9.71 0.02
C TYR A 66 -17.99 -10.39 0.94
N GLU A 67 -17.66 -10.67 2.20
CA GLU A 67 -18.60 -11.31 3.14
C GLU A 67 -19.62 -10.29 3.68
N LEU A 68 -19.22 -9.03 3.81
CA LEU A 68 -20.05 -7.94 4.34
C LEU A 68 -21.12 -7.46 3.35
N THR A 69 -20.80 -7.48 2.04
CA THR A 69 -21.75 -7.09 0.98
C THR A 69 -22.85 -8.14 0.73
N MET A 70 -22.58 -9.41 1.05
CA MET A 70 -23.57 -10.49 0.92
C MET A 70 -24.52 -10.54 2.12
N ALA A 71 -24.05 -10.19 3.32
CA ALA A 71 -24.87 -10.20 4.53
C ALA A 71 -25.92 -9.08 4.60
N SER A 72 -25.67 -7.94 3.94
CA SER A 72 -26.60 -6.80 3.91
C SER A 72 -27.65 -6.88 2.79
N ALA A 73 -27.51 -7.81 1.86
CA ALA A 73 -28.43 -8.01 0.74
C ALA A 73 -29.60 -8.98 1.04
N GLN A 74 -29.73 -9.45 2.29
CA GLN A 74 -30.75 -10.42 2.73
C GLN A 74 -31.79 -9.87 3.73
N THR A 75 -31.89 -8.56 3.90
CA THR A 75 -32.96 -7.88 4.66
C THR A 75 -33.91 -7.11 3.78
#